data_AF-C5KSJ6-F1
#
_entry.id   AF-C5KSJ6-F1
#
_cell.length_a   1.000
_cell.length_b   1.000
_cell.length_c   1.000
_cell.angle_alpha   90.00
_cell.angle_beta   90.00
_cell.angle_gamma   90.00
#
_symmetry.space_group_name_H-M   'P 1'
#
loop_
_entity.id
_entity.type
_entity.pdbx_description
1 polymer ?
#
loop_
_entity_poly.entity_id
_entity_poly.type
_entity_poly.pdbx_seq_one_letter_code
_entity_poly.pdbx_strand_id
1 'polypeptide(L)'
;ALLPPIIFEASFSLNTDMFMSNLTSILVFAFIGTTISAYVTSIGLWTFSTTWLVGLKNTDALRGYCMTFGALISSTDPVAVMALMRGSKYRPNKTLHSLVFGESVLNDAVAIVLFASYQRECSSYPSCWDFLYSR
;
A
#
# COMPACT_ATOMS: atom_id res chain seq x y z
N ALA A 1 19.01 -3.42 3.48
CA ALA A 1 18.52 -4.52 4.35
C ALA A 1 18.43 -4.07 5.82
N LEU A 2 17.69 -2.99 6.09
CA LEU A 2 17.51 -2.43 7.45
C LEU A 2 16.12 -2.73 8.03
N LEU A 3 15.19 -3.25 7.21
CA LEU A 3 13.86 -3.64 7.65
C LEU A 3 13.86 -4.72 8.76
N PRO A 4 14.70 -5.78 8.69
CA PRO A 4 14.58 -6.89 9.65
C PRO A 4 14.88 -6.51 11.10
N PRO A 5 15.95 -5.73 11.42
CA PRO A 5 16.18 -5.27 12.78
C PRO A 5 15.09 -4.34 13.31
N ILE A 6 14.56 -3.45 12.47
CA ILE A 6 13.55 -2.44 12.86
C ILE A 6 12.22 -3.11 13.20
N ILE A 7 11.78 -4.06 12.38
CA ILE A 7 10.54 -4.81 12.64
C ILE A 7 10.70 -5.67 13.89
N PHE A 8 11.87 -6.29 14.10
CA PHE A 8 12.15 -7.13 15.26
C PHE A 8 12.12 -6.34 16.58
N GLU A 9 12.79 -5.19 16.64
CA GLU A 9 12.81 -4.33 17.84
C GLU A 9 11.42 -3.76 18.18
N ALA A 10 10.67 -3.35 17.16
CA ALA A 10 9.30 -2.87 17.33
C ALA A 10 8.34 -3.98 17.78
N SER A 11 8.51 -5.21 17.27
CA SER A 11 7.72 -6.38 17.67
C SER A 11 7.99 -6.79 19.12
N PHE A 12 9.24 -6.66 19.58
CA PHE A 12 9.66 -7.05 20.94
C PHE A 12 9.19 -6.07 22.02
N SER A 13 8.96 -4.80 21.66
CA SER A 13 8.48 -3.75 22.57
C SER A 13 6.94 -3.59 22.57
N LEU A 14 6.25 -4.43 21.79
CA LEU A 14 4.79 -4.47 21.66
C LEU A 14 4.17 -5.51 22.62
N ASN A 15 3.06 -5.13 23.25
CA ASN A 15 2.32 -6.03 24.13
C ASN A 15 1.53 -7.02 23.28
N THR A 16 2.13 -8.17 22.98
CA THR A 16 1.65 -9.16 21.99
C THR A 16 0.22 -9.64 22.25
N ASP A 17 -0.21 -9.70 23.51
CA ASP A 17 -1.54 -10.20 23.87
C ASP A 17 -2.67 -9.27 23.40
N MET A 18 -2.50 -7.95 23.54
CA MET A 18 -3.51 -6.98 23.08
C MET A 18 -3.48 -6.78 21.56
N PHE A 19 -2.29 -6.91 20.95
CA PHE A 19 -2.12 -6.87 19.50
C PHE A 19 -2.78 -8.07 18.83
N MET A 20 -2.51 -9.29 19.33
CA MET A 20 -3.11 -10.52 18.80
C MET A 20 -4.62 -10.59 19.03
N SER A 21 -5.12 -10.05 20.15
CA SER A 21 -6.57 -9.98 20.40
C SER A 21 -7.32 -9.04 19.44
N ASN A 22 -6.65 -8.05 18.85
CA ASN A 22 -7.25 -7.08 17.91
C ASN A 22 -6.73 -7.24 16.47
N LEU A 23 -5.98 -8.31 16.20
CA LEU A 23 -5.31 -8.55 14.92
C LEU A 23 -6.31 -8.54 13.75
N THR A 24 -7.50 -9.10 13.94
CA THR A 24 -8.55 -9.11 12.92
C THR A 24 -8.98 -7.70 12.52
N SER A 25 -9.17 -6.78 13.47
CA SER A 25 -9.50 -5.39 13.15
C SER A 25 -8.38 -4.70 12.40
N ILE A 26 -7.13 -4.94 12.82
CA ILE A 26 -5.94 -4.38 12.15
C ILE A 26 -5.83 -4.90 10.72
N LEU A 27 -6.02 -6.21 10.51
CA LEU A 27 -6.00 -6.85 9.20
C LEU A 27 -7.09 -6.32 8.28
N VAL A 28 -8.33 -6.17 8.78
CA VAL A 28 -9.44 -5.63 8.01
C VAL A 28 -9.17 -4.17 7.62
N PHE A 29 -8.65 -3.37 8.55
CA PHE A 29 -8.34 -1.97 8.28
C PHE A 29 -7.21 -1.81 7.26
N ALA A 30 -6.13 -2.58 7.41
CA ALA A 30 -5.02 -2.59 6.45
C ALA A 30 -5.52 -3.07 5.08
N PHE A 31 -6.20 -4.21 5.00
CA PHE A 31 -6.62 -4.76 3.72
C PHE A 31 -7.61 -3.85 2.98
N ILE A 32 -8.65 -3.38 3.66
CA ILE A 32 -9.67 -2.50 3.06
C ILE A 32 -9.05 -1.14 2.74
N GLY A 33 -8.27 -0.57 3.66
CA GLY A 33 -7.61 0.72 3.48
C GLY A 33 -6.68 0.72 2.28
N THR A 34 -5.76 -0.24 2.20
CA THR A 34 -4.84 -0.39 1.06
C THR A 34 -5.60 -0.65 -0.24
N THR A 35 -6.58 -1.56 -0.24
CA THR A 35 -7.28 -1.89 -1.49
C THR A 35 -8.04 -0.69 -2.06
N ILE A 36 -8.73 0.08 -1.20
CA ILE A 36 -9.43 1.30 -1.62
C ILE A 36 -8.43 2.35 -2.10
N SER A 37 -7.33 2.57 -1.38
CA SER A 37 -6.31 3.55 -1.72
C SER A 37 -5.66 3.25 -3.07
N ALA A 38 -5.30 1.98 -3.31
CA ALA A 38 -4.81 1.51 -4.61
C ALA A 38 -5.83 1.77 -5.72
N TYR A 39 -7.09 1.42 -5.50
CA TYR A 39 -8.13 1.56 -6.53
C TYR A 39 -8.43 3.04 -6.88
N VAL A 40 -8.53 3.90 -5.87
CA VAL A 40 -8.77 5.33 -6.06
C VAL A 40 -7.62 6.00 -6.81
N THR A 41 -6.37 5.71 -6.42
CA THR A 41 -5.19 6.27 -7.10
C THR A 41 -5.08 5.78 -8.53
N SER A 42 -5.31 4.49 -8.79
CA SER A 42 -5.31 3.91 -10.14
C SER A 42 -6.37 4.50 -11.06
N ILE A 43 -7.61 4.68 -10.58
CA ILE A 43 -8.68 5.32 -11.36
C ILE A 43 -8.37 6.79 -11.58
N GLY A 44 -7.88 7.50 -10.57
CA GLY A 44 -7.47 8.89 -10.68
C GLY A 44 -6.42 9.07 -11.78
N LEU A 45 -5.38 8.23 -11.79
CA LEU A 45 -4.35 8.23 -12.82
C LEU A 45 -4.89 7.87 -14.21
N TRP A 46 -5.76 6.86 -14.30
CA TRP A 46 -6.34 6.44 -15.57
C TRP A 46 -7.21 7.53 -16.20
N THR A 47 -8.11 8.13 -15.40
CA THR A 47 -8.97 9.24 -15.85
C THR A 47 -8.13 10.45 -16.24
N PHE A 48 -7.17 10.84 -15.40
CA PHE A 48 -6.26 11.95 -15.68
C PHE A 48 -5.45 11.75 -16.97
N SER A 49 -4.92 10.54 -17.18
CA SER A 49 -4.13 10.17 -18.36
C SER A 49 -4.94 10.15 -19.65
N THR A 50 -6.22 9.80 -19.59
CA THR A 50 -7.08 9.63 -20.78
C THR A 50 -7.81 10.90 -21.19
N THR A 51 -8.16 11.78 -20.25
CA THR A 51 -8.99 12.98 -20.53
C THR A 51 -8.31 14.33 -20.29
N TRP A 52 -7.46 14.48 -19.27
CA TRP A 52 -7.10 15.83 -18.78
C TRP A 52 -5.73 16.38 -19.20
N LEU A 53 -4.68 15.55 -19.37
CA LEU A 53 -3.33 16.09 -19.66
C LEU A 53 -2.54 15.44 -20.81
N VAL A 54 -2.79 14.18 -21.16
CA VAL A 54 -1.92 13.45 -22.12
C VAL A 54 -2.68 12.91 -23.34
N GLY A 55 -4.00 12.68 -23.22
CA GLY A 55 -4.82 12.16 -24.32
C GLY A 55 -4.35 10.79 -24.82
N LEU A 56 -3.78 9.97 -23.92
CA LEU A 56 -3.29 8.64 -24.29
C LEU A 56 -4.46 7.74 -24.68
N LYS A 57 -4.24 6.92 -25.72
CA LYS A 57 -5.21 5.90 -26.12
C LYS A 57 -5.47 4.97 -24.94
N ASN A 58 -6.75 4.76 -24.67
CA ASN A 58 -7.20 3.87 -23.62
C ASN A 58 -6.88 2.43 -24.01
N THR A 59 -5.71 1.96 -23.61
CA THR A 59 -5.20 0.62 -23.89
C THR A 59 -5.17 -0.19 -22.61
N ASP A 60 -5.31 -1.51 -22.74
CA ASP A 60 -5.25 -2.42 -21.59
C ASP A 60 -3.89 -2.34 -20.87
N ALA A 61 -2.81 -2.08 -21.63
CA ALA A 61 -1.49 -1.81 -21.07
C ALA A 61 -1.48 -0.56 -20.18
N LEU A 62 -2.05 0.56 -20.63
CA LEU A 62 -2.14 1.78 -19.83
C LEU A 62 -2.92 1.55 -18.53
N ARG A 63 -4.03 0.80 -18.60
CA ARG A 63 -4.78 0.39 -17.40
C ARG A 63 -3.93 -0.44 -16.44
N GLY A 64 -3.20 -1.43 -16.95
CA GLY A 64 -2.28 -2.26 -16.15
C GLY A 64 -1.18 -1.44 -15.46
N TYR A 65 -0.61 -0.44 -16.15
CA TYR A 65 0.36 0.48 -15.55
C TYR A 65 -0.25 1.37 -14.47
N CYS A 66 -1.45 1.92 -14.68
CA CYS A 66 -2.13 2.70 -13.65
C CYS A 66 -2.49 1.86 -12.42
N MET A 67 -2.89 0.60 -12.62
CA MET A 67 -3.21 -0.35 -11.54
C MET A 67 -1.97 -0.74 -10.72
N THR A 68 -0.89 -1.11 -11.39
CA THR A 68 0.39 -1.41 -10.73
C THR A 68 0.97 -0.21 -10.00
N PHE A 69 0.90 0.99 -10.60
CA PHE A 69 1.34 2.22 -9.94
C PHE A 69 0.51 2.56 -8.70
N GLY A 70 -0.82 2.45 -8.78
CA GLY A 70 -1.69 2.69 -7.62
C GLY A 70 -1.43 1.70 -6.48
N ALA A 71 -1.18 0.42 -6.80
CA ALA A 71 -0.77 -0.56 -5.79
C ALA A 71 0.56 -0.20 -5.10
N LEU A 72 1.56 0.28 -5.84
CA LEU A 72 2.83 0.71 -5.26
C LEU A 72 2.69 1.91 -4.32
N ILE A 73 1.88 2.90 -4.70
CA ILE A 73 1.68 4.13 -3.91
C ILE A 73 0.72 3.92 -2.73
N SER A 74 -0.05 2.83 -2.74
CA SER A 74 -1.03 2.55 -1.71
C SER A 74 -0.44 2.20 -0.33
N SER A 75 0.82 1.76 -0.26
CA SER A 75 1.44 1.55 1.04
C SER A 75 1.74 2.89 1.71
N THR A 76 1.13 3.13 2.86
CA THR A 76 1.29 4.37 3.63
C THR A 76 2.41 4.23 4.64
N ASP A 77 3.36 5.18 4.64
CA ASP A 77 4.44 5.23 5.62
C ASP A 77 3.95 5.89 6.94
N PRO A 78 3.82 5.13 8.05
CA PRO A 78 3.37 5.66 9.33
C PRO A 78 4.46 6.43 10.07
N VAL A 79 5.72 6.43 9.61
CA VAL A 79 6.84 7.05 10.34
C VAL A 79 6.53 8.51 10.67
N ALA A 80 5.86 9.23 9.76
CA ALA A 80 5.38 10.59 9.99
C ALA A 80 4.30 10.66 11.09
N VAL A 81 3.32 9.76 11.07
CA VAL A 81 2.22 9.72 12.06
C VAL A 81 2.74 9.34 13.44
N MET A 82 3.65 8.38 13.50
CA MET A 82 4.29 7.90 14.72
C MET A 82 5.20 8.98 15.35
N ALA A 83 5.89 9.76 14.53
CA ALA A 83 6.68 10.90 14.99
C ALA A 83 5.79 12.00 15.61
N LEU A 84 4.66 12.33 14.98
CA LEU A 84 3.69 13.29 15.51
C LEU A 84 3.06 12.81 16.83
N MET A 85 2.73 11.52 16.93
CA MET A 85 2.18 10.94 18.15
C MET A 85 3.15 11.01 19.34
N ARG A 86 4.46 10.87 19.11
CA ARG A 86 5.51 11.03 20.13
C ARG A 86 5.72 12.48 20.57
N GLY A 87 5.49 13.45 19.67
CA GLY A 87 5.63 14.88 19.94
C GLY A 87 4.40 15.54 20.58
N SER A 88 3.23 14.90 20.53
CA SER A 88 2.01 15.44 21.13
C SER A 88 2.02 15.33 22.66
N LYS A 89 1.57 16.37 23.37
CA LYS A 89 1.45 16.38 24.86
C LYS A 89 0.54 15.30 25.42
N TYR A 90 -0.31 14.71 24.58
CA TYR A 90 -1.18 13.59 24.94
C TYR A 90 -0.40 12.29 24.74
N ARG A 91 -0.14 11.53 25.81
CA ARG A 91 0.43 10.19 25.67
C ARG A 91 -0.56 9.34 24.85
N PRO A 92 -0.23 8.93 23.62
CA PRO A 92 -1.14 8.11 22.83
C PRO A 92 -1.40 6.81 23.58
N ASN A 93 -2.66 6.37 23.57
CA ASN A 93 -3.03 5.09 24.15
C ASN A 93 -2.18 3.98 23.49
N LYS A 94 -1.60 3.07 24.29
CA LYS A 94 -0.73 1.98 23.79
C LYS A 94 -1.41 1.17 22.69
N THR A 95 -2.74 1.07 22.74
CA THR A 95 -3.59 0.45 21.72
C THR A 95 -3.49 1.15 20.36
N LEU A 96 -3.49 2.48 20.31
CA LEU A 96 -3.45 3.23 19.05
C LEU A 96 -2.08 3.09 18.37
N HIS A 97 -1.00 3.13 19.15
CA HIS A 97 0.35 2.87 18.66
C HIS A 97 0.48 1.44 18.09
N SER A 98 -0.12 0.46 18.76
CA SER A 98 -0.16 -0.92 18.30
C SER A 98 -0.98 -1.11 17.02
N LEU A 99 -2.09 -0.37 16.88
CA LEU A 99 -2.98 -0.44 15.73
C LEU A 99 -2.31 0.16 14.48
N VAL A 100 -1.75 1.37 14.60
CA VAL A 100 -1.09 2.08 13.49
C VAL A 100 0.16 1.32 13.03
N PHE A 101 0.99 0.85 13.97
CA PHE A 101 2.15 0.05 13.61
C PHE A 101 1.75 -1.25 12.87
N GLY A 102 0.74 -1.96 13.38
CA GLY A 102 0.25 -3.18 12.75
C GLY A 102 -0.34 -2.96 11.37
N GLU A 103 -1.14 -1.91 11.20
CA GLU A 103 -1.74 -1.54 9.93
C GLU A 103 -0.66 -1.33 8.88
N SER A 104 0.40 -0.60 9.21
CA SER A 104 1.42 -0.24 8.23
C SER A 104 2.33 -1.39 7.83
N VAL A 105 2.68 -2.28 8.77
CA VAL A 105 3.42 -3.51 8.45
C VAL A 105 2.58 -4.42 7.53
N LEU A 106 1.28 -4.51 7.77
CA LEU A 106 0.37 -5.32 6.95
C LEU A 106 0.07 -4.67 5.60
N ASN A 107 -0.03 -3.34 5.55
CA ASN A 107 -0.26 -2.57 4.33
C ASN A 107 0.86 -2.83 3.30
N ASP A 108 2.13 -2.83 3.73
CA ASP A 108 3.26 -3.20 2.87
C ASP A 108 3.09 -4.59 2.23
N ALA A 109 2.68 -5.59 3.01
CA ALA A 109 2.45 -6.93 2.50
C ALA A 109 1.28 -6.98 1.50
N VAL A 110 0.18 -6.29 1.79
CA VAL A 110 -0.99 -6.19 0.89
C VAL A 110 -0.63 -5.49 -0.41
N ALA A 111 0.11 -4.38 -0.34
CA ALA A 111 0.56 -3.62 -1.49
C ALA A 111 1.44 -4.46 -2.43
N ILE A 112 2.37 -5.26 -1.88
CA ILE A 112 3.19 -6.20 -2.67
C ILE A 112 2.32 -7.26 -3.37
N VAL A 113 1.33 -7.83 -2.67
CA VAL A 113 0.42 -8.83 -3.24
C VAL A 113 -0.45 -8.22 -4.35
N LEU A 114 -0.99 -7.02 -4.14
CA LEU A 114 -1.76 -6.28 -5.15
C LEU A 114 -0.89 -5.95 -6.37
N PHE A 115 0.32 -5.45 -6.16
CA PHE A 115 1.26 -5.15 -7.22
C PHE A 115 1.57 -6.39 -8.07
N ALA A 116 1.90 -7.52 -7.44
CA ALA A 116 2.16 -8.77 -8.13
C ALA A 116 0.94 -9.29 -8.89
N SER A 117 -0.26 -9.10 -8.35
CA SER A 117 -1.52 -9.50 -9.00
C SER A 117 -1.78 -8.67 -10.26
N TYR A 118 -1.70 -7.34 -10.16
CA TYR A 118 -1.88 -6.45 -11.31
C TYR A 118 -0.77 -6.58 -12.35
N GLN A 119 0.46 -6.88 -11.94
CA GLN A 119 1.57 -7.12 -12.86
C GLN A 119 1.35 -8.40 -13.67
N ARG A 120 0.87 -9.48 -13.04
CA ARG A 120 0.48 -10.71 -13.76
C ARG A 120 -0.66 -10.45 -14.73
N GLU A 121 -1.63 -9.63 -14.34
CA GLU A 121 -2.72 -9.22 -15.21
C GLU A 121 -2.20 -8.41 -16.41
N CYS A 122 -1.32 -7.41 -16.21
CA CYS A 122 -0.70 -6.66 -17.34
C CYS A 122 0.03 -7.61 -18.29
N SER A 123 0.83 -8.53 -17.73
CA SER A 123 1.65 -9.47 -18.51
C SER A 123 0.82 -10.42 -19.37
N SER A 124 -0.47 -10.57 -19.06
CA SER A 124 -1.40 -11.37 -19.86
C SER A 124 -1.88 -10.65 -21.13
N TYR A 125 -1.72 -9.31 -21.21
CA TYR A 125 -2.08 -8.55 -22.40
C TYR A 125 -0.92 -8.53 -23.41
N PRO A 126 -1.17 -8.83 -24.71
CA PRO A 126 -0.14 -8.81 -25.76
C PRO A 126 0.56 -7.45 -25.89
N SER A 127 -0.20 -6.36 -25.69
CA SER A 127 0.29 -4.99 -25.74
C SER A 127 1.28 -4.61 -24.62
N CYS A 128 1.29 -5.35 -23.50
CA CYS A 128 2.28 -5.16 -22.43
C CYS A 128 3.66 -5.68 -22.89
N TRP A 129 3.71 -6.72 -23.74
CA TRP A 129 4.95 -7.25 -24.33
C TRP A 129 5.54 -6.35 -25.41
N ASP A 130 4.70 -5.77 -26.28
CA ASP A 130 5.15 -4.86 -27.35
C ASP A 130 5.87 -3.62 -26.79
N PHE A 131 5.49 -3.14 -25.60
CA PHE A 131 6.17 -2.03 -24.95
C PHE A 131 7.45 -2.46 -24.21
N LEU A 132 7.44 -3.62 -23.55
CA LEU A 132 8.60 -4.15 -22.82
C LEU A 132 9.72 -4.63 -23.77
N TYR A 133 9.39 -5.04 -24.98
CA TYR A 133 10.34 -5.55 -25.99
C TYR A 133 10.69 -4.52 -27.08
N SER A 134 10.06 -3.34 -27.09
CA SER A 134 10.40 -2.22 -28.00
C SER A 134 11.49 -1.29 -27.43
N ARG A 135 12.36 -1.83 -26.55
CA ARG A 135 13.61 -1.18 -26.11
C ARG A 135 14.81 -2.10 -26.31
#